data_AF-A0A927NGG0-F1
#
_entry.id   AF-A0A927NGG0-F1
#
_cell.length_a   1.000
_cell.length_b   1.000
_cell.length_c   1.000
_cell.angle_alpha   90.00
_cell.angle_beta   90.00
_cell.angle_gamma   90.00
#
_symmetry.space_group_name_H-M   'P 1'
#
loop_
_entity.id
_entity.type
_entity.pdbx_description
1 polymer ?
#
loop_
_entity_poly.entity_id
_entity_poly.type
_entity_poly.pdbx_seq_one_letter_code
_entity_poly.pdbx_strand_id
1 'polypeptide(L)'
;MEKITERQLHRLIGDLETTSLACVVLKNDTGTEYEISGCLVIDMSAFRFYNNGYVISIADKKSRRCRRYDTLIKFLKKEKVLVGDLLTLVSINGRFSTLAEYEEELVFDALDMRGLLKKYEGMADSFVLVGPCEQESLSEEGKELARQEIEKDALERGFAAYQRLSEEERDLLPDFQTLCADIREEIKAYIEENGREAATFICDRQSEGKTRYQKPQNFLWHLYMDLQRLEDFEACSAAVTDSALIAPLDAPLNSEKLRVLKPYLISITPTCSWHCTRGGLSKVYRFRLTEETKNWLLQYKTDYDLDELEDLAFYKGDKLLFSSCTHEGFHSDYSKGLEE
;
A
#
# COMPACT_ATOMS: atom_id res chain seq x y z
N MET A 1 14.88 -5.57 23.79
CA MET A 1 15.05 -4.16 23.39
C MET A 1 16.52 -3.90 23.18
N GLU A 2 16.88 -3.51 21.96
CA GLU A 2 18.27 -3.26 21.58
C GLU A 2 18.80 -1.96 22.21
N LYS A 3 20.11 -1.90 22.45
CA LYS A 3 20.80 -0.67 22.85
C LYS A 3 21.52 -0.08 21.65
N ILE A 4 21.23 1.19 21.34
CA ILE A 4 21.84 1.92 20.23
C ILE A 4 22.58 3.15 20.75
N THR A 5 23.60 3.60 20.02
CA THR A 5 24.39 4.79 20.35
C THR A 5 23.75 6.08 19.80
N GLU A 6 24.18 7.23 20.33
CA GLU A 6 23.83 8.54 19.77
C GLU A 6 24.17 8.66 18.27
N ARG A 7 25.28 8.05 17.83
CA ARG A 7 25.69 8.04 16.41
C ARG A 7 24.74 7.19 15.55
N GLN A 8 24.32 6.04 16.05
CA GLN A 8 23.36 5.17 15.35
C GLN A 8 21.98 5.85 15.25
N LEU A 9 21.52 6.52 16.31
CA LEU A 9 20.30 7.32 16.27
C LEU A 9 20.39 8.44 15.21
N HIS A 10 21.52 9.13 15.13
CA HIS A 10 21.69 10.21 14.15
C HIS A 10 21.59 9.70 12.71
N ARG A 11 22.23 8.55 12.42
CA ARG A 11 22.16 7.90 11.12
C ARG A 11 20.73 7.46 10.81
N LEU A 12 20.08 6.76 11.74
CA LEU A 12 18.69 6.31 11.59
C LEU A 12 17.78 7.48 11.22
N ILE A 13 17.81 8.55 12.01
CA ILE A 13 16.96 9.70 11.76
C ILE A 13 17.29 10.34 10.40
N GLY A 14 18.57 10.42 10.02
CA GLY A 14 18.97 10.92 8.70
C GLY A 14 18.45 10.08 7.54
N ASP A 15 18.47 8.75 7.66
CA ASP A 15 17.91 7.85 6.65
C ASP A 15 16.38 8.03 6.53
N LEU A 16 15.72 8.14 7.67
CA LEU A 16 14.27 8.31 7.80
C LEU A 16 13.75 9.68 7.32
N GLU A 17 14.58 10.73 7.34
CA GLU A 17 14.24 12.07 6.83
C GLU A 17 13.92 12.09 5.33
N THR A 18 14.21 11.02 4.59
CA THR A 18 13.82 10.87 3.18
C THR A 18 12.41 10.29 2.98
N THR A 19 11.76 9.83 4.06
CA THR A 19 10.47 9.14 4.02
C THR A 19 9.45 9.86 4.91
N SER A 20 8.26 10.17 4.38
CA SER A 20 7.29 11.10 4.99
C SER A 20 6.59 10.58 6.27
N LEU A 21 6.80 9.32 6.65
CA LEU A 21 6.08 8.65 7.74
C LEU A 21 6.99 7.96 8.76
N ALA A 22 8.28 8.30 8.76
CA ALA A 22 9.23 7.56 9.57
C ALA A 22 9.35 8.06 11.03
N CYS A 23 9.39 7.11 11.96
CA CYS A 23 9.56 7.38 13.38
C CYS A 23 10.50 6.38 14.07
N VAL A 24 11.22 6.84 15.09
CA VAL A 24 12.01 6.00 15.99
C VAL A 24 11.41 6.11 17.38
N VAL A 25 11.04 4.97 17.96
CA VAL A 25 10.53 4.90 19.33
C VAL A 25 11.65 4.47 20.26
N LEU A 26 11.93 5.31 21.26
CA LEU A 26 12.94 5.09 22.28
C LEU A 26 12.31 4.96 23.66
N LYS A 27 12.98 4.28 24.58
CA LYS A 27 12.49 4.08 25.95
C LYS A 27 13.50 4.51 27.00
N ASN A 28 13.03 5.21 28.03
CA ASN A 28 13.85 5.51 29.20
C ASN A 28 13.80 4.38 30.25
N ASP A 29 14.60 4.50 31.32
CA ASP A 29 14.67 3.51 32.39
C ASP A 29 13.37 3.33 33.18
N THR A 30 12.45 4.32 33.15
CA THR A 30 11.14 4.22 33.80
C THR A 30 10.09 3.56 32.92
N GLY A 31 10.46 3.14 31.71
CA GLY A 31 9.57 2.51 30.75
C GLY A 31 8.70 3.48 29.95
N THR A 32 8.95 4.79 30.02
CA THR A 32 8.27 5.79 29.20
C THR A 32 8.83 5.78 27.79
N GLU A 33 7.94 5.79 26.79
CA GLU A 33 8.29 5.76 25.38
C GLU A 33 8.25 7.16 24.76
N TYR A 34 9.19 7.39 23.85
CA TYR A 34 9.44 8.66 23.17
C TYR A 34 9.50 8.37 21.68
N GLU A 35 8.46 8.77 20.96
CA GLU A 35 8.40 8.66 19.51
C GLU A 35 9.03 9.90 18.89
N ILE A 36 10.04 9.70 18.06
CA ILE A 36 10.80 10.77 17.41
C ILE A 36 10.53 10.69 15.91
N SER A 37 9.99 11.76 15.33
CA SER A 37 9.74 11.87 13.89
C SER A 37 10.44 13.10 13.30
N GLY A 38 10.90 12.96 12.06
CA GLY A 38 11.45 14.07 11.28
C GLY A 38 10.33 15.04 10.86
N CYS A 39 10.58 16.35 10.95
CA CYS A 39 9.63 17.37 10.49
C CYS A 39 10.04 17.84 9.10
N LEU A 40 9.47 17.22 8.06
CA LEU A 40 9.64 17.67 6.69
C LEU A 40 8.75 18.90 6.42
N VAL A 41 9.34 19.96 5.89
CA VAL A 41 8.61 21.09 5.29
C VAL A 41 8.73 21.00 3.79
N ILE A 42 7.58 21.04 3.12
CA ILE A 42 7.48 21.10 1.68
C ILE A 42 7.37 22.58 1.29
N ASP A 43 8.39 23.11 0.63
CA ASP A 43 8.30 24.39 -0.07
C ASP A 43 7.70 24.15 -1.45
N MET A 44 6.38 24.32 -1.54
CA MET A 44 5.60 24.12 -2.76
C MET A 44 6.02 25.06 -3.91
N SER A 45 6.64 26.20 -3.60
CA SER A 45 7.06 27.18 -4.62
C SER A 45 8.32 26.73 -5.38
N ALA A 46 9.14 25.90 -4.73
CA ALA A 46 10.40 25.40 -5.28
C ALA A 46 10.43 23.88 -5.46
N PHE A 47 9.35 23.18 -5.06
CA PHE A 47 9.30 21.72 -4.96
C PHE A 47 10.51 21.16 -4.18
N ARG A 48 10.86 21.81 -3.06
CA ARG A 48 11.99 21.43 -2.21
C ARG A 48 11.52 20.97 -0.85
N PHE A 49 12.12 19.86 -0.39
CA PHE A 49 11.93 19.32 0.94
C PHE A 49 13.06 19.81 1.83
N TYR A 50 12.72 20.40 2.97
CA TYR A 50 13.71 20.79 3.96
C TYR A 50 13.34 20.20 5.32
N ASN A 51 14.32 19.62 6.00
CA ASN A 51 14.17 19.22 7.38
C ASN A 51 14.04 20.47 8.27
N ASN A 52 12.97 20.51 9.07
CA ASN A 52 12.66 21.59 10.02
C ASN A 52 12.67 21.07 11.47
N GLY A 53 13.56 20.11 11.73
CA GLY A 53 13.86 19.54 13.02
C GLY A 53 13.08 18.26 13.33
N TYR A 54 12.91 18.00 14.61
CA TYR A 54 12.36 16.76 15.15
C TYR A 54 11.13 17.07 15.99
N VAL A 55 10.10 16.24 15.86
CA VAL A 55 8.97 16.20 16.78
C VAL A 55 9.14 15.00 17.69
N ILE A 56 8.95 15.22 18.98
CA ILE A 56 9.02 14.18 20.01
C ILE A 56 7.65 14.09 20.65
N SER A 57 7.00 12.96 20.45
CA SER A 57 5.72 12.62 21.05
C SER A 57 5.95 11.69 22.25
N ILE A 58 5.23 11.96 23.33
CA ILE A 58 5.26 11.16 24.56
C ILE A 58 3.81 10.94 24.93
N ALA A 59 3.44 9.68 25.24
CA ALA A 59 2.08 9.35 25.67
C ALA A 59 1.62 10.33 26.78
N ASP A 60 0.39 10.84 26.62
CA ASP A 60 -0.29 11.75 27.55
C ASP A 60 0.38 13.13 27.79
N LYS A 61 1.35 13.53 26.94
CA LYS A 61 1.99 14.85 27.01
C LYS A 61 1.92 15.60 25.69
N LYS A 62 2.04 16.92 25.77
CA LYS A 62 2.18 17.77 24.58
C LYS A 62 3.49 17.40 23.85
N SER A 63 3.38 17.22 22.54
CA SER A 63 4.52 17.02 21.65
C SER A 63 5.55 18.15 21.79
N ARG A 64 6.84 17.83 21.75
CA ARG A 64 7.93 18.79 21.81
C ARG A 64 8.63 18.88 20.47
N ARG A 65 9.00 20.09 20.06
CA ARG A 65 9.78 20.32 18.83
C ARG A 65 11.23 20.69 19.13
N CYS A 66 12.17 20.05 18.44
CA CYS A 66 13.60 20.28 18.52
C CYS A 66 14.15 20.63 17.14
N ARG A 67 14.57 21.88 16.91
CA ARG A 67 15.03 22.33 15.57
C ARG A 67 16.39 21.79 15.12
N ARG A 68 17.20 21.26 16.06
CA ARG A 68 18.56 20.75 15.80
C ARG A 68 18.81 19.45 16.53
N TYR A 69 19.73 18.64 16.00
CA TYR A 69 20.07 17.35 16.59
C TYR A 69 20.64 17.49 18.01
N ASP A 70 21.56 18.43 18.23
CA ASP A 70 22.11 18.71 19.57
C ASP A 70 21.02 19.06 20.60
N THR A 71 19.95 19.74 20.17
CA THR A 71 18.82 20.06 21.06
C THR A 71 17.95 18.83 21.36
N LEU A 72 17.81 17.91 20.41
CA LEU A 72 17.19 16.61 20.64
C LEU A 72 18.01 15.80 21.66
N ILE A 73 19.33 15.69 21.48
CA ILE A 73 20.21 14.95 22.39
C ILE A 73 20.19 15.54 23.80
N LYS A 74 20.26 16.87 23.95
CA LYS A 74 20.13 17.53 25.26
C LYS A 74 18.79 17.19 25.94
N PHE A 75 17.72 17.08 25.17
CA PHE A 75 16.41 16.67 25.69
C PHE A 75 16.41 15.21 26.13
N LEU A 76 16.91 14.29 25.31
CA LEU A 76 16.98 12.86 25.63
C LEU A 76 17.84 12.59 26.88
N LYS A 77 18.95 13.33 27.07
CA LYS A 77 19.76 13.28 28.30
C LYS A 77 18.97 13.77 29.52
N LYS A 78 18.23 14.88 29.38
CA LYS A 78 17.41 15.44 30.46
C LYS A 78 16.31 14.46 30.92
N GLU A 79 15.64 13.80 29.98
CA GLU A 79 14.55 12.84 30.26
C GLU A 79 15.06 11.43 30.60
N LYS A 80 16.39 11.25 30.73
CA LYS A 80 17.05 9.97 31.02
C LYS A 80 16.72 8.87 30.00
N VAL A 81 16.45 9.25 28.75
CA VAL A 81 16.33 8.32 27.62
C VAL A 81 17.72 7.90 27.15
N LEU A 82 18.66 8.85 27.14
CA LEU A 82 20.08 8.62 26.87
C LEU A 82 20.83 8.47 28.20
N VAL A 83 21.30 7.26 28.49
CA VAL A 83 22.01 6.92 29.73
C VAL A 83 23.44 6.53 29.39
N GLY A 84 24.40 7.34 29.82
CA GLY A 84 25.75 7.29 29.27
C GLY A 84 25.71 7.63 27.78
N ASP A 85 26.12 6.68 26.95
CA ASP A 85 26.13 6.79 25.48
C ASP A 85 25.11 5.87 24.79
N LEU A 86 24.18 5.29 25.56
CA LEU A 86 23.22 4.29 25.06
C LEU A 86 21.76 4.75 25.19
N LEU A 87 20.98 4.37 24.18
CA LEU A 87 19.54 4.54 24.07
C LEU A 87 18.88 3.17 24.00
N THR A 88 17.68 3.01 24.54
CA THR A 88 16.89 1.79 24.37
C THR A 88 15.98 1.94 23.17
N LEU A 89 16.23 1.19 22.10
CA LEU A 89 15.37 1.14 20.92
C LEU A 89 14.15 0.26 21.22
N VAL A 90 12.95 0.77 20.92
CA VAL A 90 11.69 0.02 20.96
C VAL A 90 11.30 -0.41 19.56
N SER A 91 11.21 0.54 18.63
CA SER A 91 10.90 0.26 17.24
C SER A 91 11.38 1.35 16.27
N ILE A 92 11.51 0.95 15.00
CA ILE A 92 11.72 1.82 13.84
C ILE A 92 10.49 1.66 12.94
N ASN A 93 9.82 2.76 12.60
CA ASN A 93 8.59 2.83 11.82
C ASN A 93 7.46 1.94 12.36
N GLY A 94 7.47 1.65 13.66
CA GLY A 94 6.55 0.70 14.29
C GLY A 94 6.69 -0.76 13.81
N ARG A 95 7.69 -1.08 12.97
CA ARG A 95 7.87 -2.40 12.33
C ARG A 95 9.11 -3.15 12.82
N PHE A 96 10.27 -2.49 12.87
CA PHE A 96 11.54 -3.16 13.16
C PHE A 96 11.92 -2.97 14.62
N SER A 97 12.25 -4.07 15.31
CA SER A 97 12.62 -4.05 16.72
C SER A 97 14.13 -3.87 16.94
N THR A 98 14.90 -4.07 15.88
CA THR A 98 16.36 -3.92 15.86
C THR A 98 16.87 -3.14 14.65
N LEU A 99 18.09 -2.61 14.75
CA LEU A 99 18.84 -2.00 13.65
C LEU A 99 19.15 -2.99 12.53
N ALA A 100 19.54 -4.22 12.89
CA ALA A 100 19.88 -5.25 11.92
C ALA A 100 18.69 -5.58 11.01
N GLU A 101 17.49 -5.74 11.60
CA GLU A 101 16.25 -5.97 10.83
C GLU A 101 15.96 -4.81 9.86
N TYR A 102 16.13 -3.57 10.30
CA TYR A 102 15.93 -2.39 9.46
C TYR A 102 16.98 -2.28 8.33
N GLU A 103 18.26 -2.52 8.64
CA GLU A 103 19.32 -2.51 7.63
C GLU A 103 19.16 -3.64 6.61
N GLU A 104 18.68 -4.82 7.02
CA GLU A 104 18.31 -5.91 6.11
C GLU A 104 17.17 -5.51 5.18
N GLU A 105 16.12 -4.84 5.68
CA GLU A 105 15.03 -4.33 4.84
C GLU A 105 15.56 -3.31 3.83
N LEU A 106 16.41 -2.36 4.24
CA LEU A 106 16.98 -1.37 3.33
C LEU A 106 17.82 -2.02 2.22
N VAL A 107 18.56 -3.08 2.53
CA VAL A 107 19.32 -3.85 1.53
C VAL A 107 18.37 -4.60 0.60
N PHE A 108 17.25 -5.09 1.12
CA PHE A 108 16.23 -5.79 0.34
C PHE A 108 15.49 -4.84 -0.61
N ASP A 109 15.00 -3.69 -0.13
CA ASP A 109 14.34 -2.67 -0.95
C ASP A 109 15.27 -2.05 -2.01
N ALA A 110 16.59 -2.12 -1.78
CA ALA A 110 17.60 -1.67 -2.73
C ALA A 110 17.97 -2.71 -3.80
N LEU A 111 17.36 -3.90 -3.78
CA LEU A 111 17.62 -4.91 -4.81
C LEU A 111 17.13 -4.43 -6.18
N ASP A 112 18.04 -4.48 -7.15
CA ASP A 112 17.71 -4.28 -8.55
C ASP A 112 17.05 -5.55 -9.13
N MET A 113 16.59 -5.50 -10.38
CA MET A 113 15.90 -6.64 -11.00
C MET A 113 16.75 -7.92 -10.99
N ARG A 114 18.07 -7.79 -11.16
CA ARG A 114 19.00 -8.93 -11.09
C ARG A 114 19.08 -9.48 -9.67
N GLY A 115 19.15 -8.62 -8.67
CA GLY A 115 19.12 -8.98 -7.25
C GLY A 115 17.84 -9.72 -6.87
N LEU A 116 16.69 -9.22 -7.30
CA LEU A 116 15.39 -9.86 -7.10
C LEU A 116 15.35 -11.24 -7.74
N LEU A 117 15.69 -11.36 -9.03
CA LEU A 117 15.70 -12.65 -9.74
C LEU A 117 16.65 -13.66 -9.08
N LYS A 118 17.83 -13.23 -8.65
CA LYS A 118 18.79 -14.09 -7.95
C LYS A 118 18.27 -14.55 -6.59
N LYS A 119 17.62 -13.68 -5.83
CA LYS A 119 17.07 -14.00 -4.51
C LYS A 119 15.99 -15.09 -4.60
N TYR A 120 15.12 -15.01 -5.61
CA TYR A 120 14.01 -15.96 -5.79
C TYR A 120 14.32 -17.10 -6.77
N GLU A 121 15.57 -17.22 -7.23
CA GLU A 121 15.99 -18.28 -8.14
C GLU A 121 15.84 -19.66 -7.49
N GLY A 122 15.22 -20.60 -8.21
CA GLY A 122 14.92 -21.94 -7.72
C GLY A 122 13.72 -22.02 -6.76
N MET A 123 13.28 -20.91 -6.19
CA MET A 123 12.07 -20.83 -5.36
C MET A 123 10.84 -20.56 -6.22
N ALA A 124 10.87 -19.48 -7.00
CA ALA A 124 9.76 -19.06 -7.84
C ALA A 124 9.64 -19.94 -9.10
N ASP A 125 8.41 -20.23 -9.50
CA ASP A 125 8.07 -20.90 -10.78
C ASP A 125 7.28 -20.00 -11.73
N SER A 126 6.74 -18.90 -11.20
CA SER A 126 5.92 -17.97 -11.94
C SER A 126 6.09 -16.56 -11.39
N PHE A 127 5.72 -15.58 -12.22
CA PHE A 127 5.64 -14.19 -11.84
C PHE A 127 4.37 -13.56 -12.37
N VAL A 128 3.97 -12.46 -11.78
CA VAL A 128 2.82 -11.67 -12.16
C VAL A 128 3.25 -10.26 -12.52
N LEU A 129 2.60 -9.70 -13.53
CA LEU A 129 2.58 -8.27 -13.82
C LEU A 129 1.13 -7.80 -13.94
N VAL A 130 0.88 -6.53 -13.64
CA VAL A 130 -0.43 -5.91 -13.65
C VAL A 130 -0.50 -4.92 -14.81
N GLY A 131 -1.57 -4.94 -15.58
CA GLY A 131 -1.81 -3.93 -16.60
C GLY A 131 -3.21 -3.35 -16.49
N PRO A 132 -3.47 -2.20 -17.12
CA PRO A 132 -4.81 -1.62 -17.15
C PRO A 132 -5.80 -2.58 -17.82
N CYS A 133 -7.05 -2.57 -17.33
CA CYS A 133 -8.16 -3.26 -17.96
C CYS A 133 -9.23 -2.28 -18.37
N GLU A 134 -9.36 -2.07 -19.67
CA GLU A 134 -10.54 -1.43 -20.23
C GLU A 134 -11.74 -2.34 -20.02
N GLN A 135 -12.82 -1.83 -19.44
CA GLN A 135 -14.03 -2.61 -19.16
C GLN A 135 -14.68 -3.13 -20.45
N GLU A 136 -14.45 -2.42 -21.56
CA GLU A 136 -14.79 -2.79 -22.92
C GLU A 136 -14.12 -4.09 -23.39
N SER A 137 -13.04 -4.51 -22.72
CA SER A 137 -12.33 -5.76 -23.02
C SER A 137 -12.97 -6.99 -22.37
N LEU A 138 -13.99 -6.83 -21.51
CA LEU A 138 -14.63 -7.95 -20.81
C LEU A 138 -15.92 -8.38 -21.53
N SER A 139 -16.13 -9.70 -21.62
CA SER A 139 -17.45 -10.25 -21.93
C SER A 139 -18.42 -9.94 -20.78
N GLU A 140 -19.73 -9.97 -21.04
CA GLU A 140 -20.74 -9.77 -19.99
C GLU A 140 -20.58 -10.73 -18.81
N GLU A 141 -20.24 -12.00 -19.09
CA GLU A 141 -19.91 -12.99 -18.06
C GLU A 141 -18.65 -12.60 -17.27
N GLY A 142 -17.61 -12.10 -17.95
CA GLY A 142 -16.38 -11.62 -17.31
C GLY A 142 -16.61 -10.37 -16.45
N LYS A 143 -17.48 -9.47 -16.89
CA LYS A 143 -17.89 -8.29 -16.11
C LYS A 143 -18.64 -8.71 -14.85
N GLU A 144 -19.57 -9.65 -14.95
CA GLU A 144 -20.33 -10.14 -13.79
C GLU A 144 -19.45 -10.89 -12.79
N LEU A 145 -18.51 -11.73 -13.26
CA LEU A 145 -17.55 -12.41 -12.39
C LEU A 145 -16.66 -11.41 -11.66
N ALA A 146 -16.10 -10.43 -12.37
CA ALA A 146 -15.30 -9.36 -11.74
C ALA A 146 -16.13 -8.57 -10.72
N ARG A 147 -17.40 -8.25 -11.04
CA ARG A 147 -18.33 -7.58 -10.12
C ARG A 147 -18.50 -8.37 -8.82
N GLN A 148 -18.78 -9.68 -8.93
CA GLN A 148 -18.99 -10.55 -7.78
C GLN A 148 -17.75 -10.66 -6.90
N GLU A 149 -16.56 -10.75 -7.49
CA GLU A 149 -15.31 -10.79 -6.72
C GLU A 149 -15.04 -9.46 -6.00
N ILE A 150 -15.26 -8.32 -6.67
CA ILE A 150 -15.11 -6.99 -6.07
C ILE A 150 -16.11 -6.80 -4.91
N GLU A 151 -17.37 -7.13 -5.15
CA GLU A 151 -18.42 -7.01 -4.13
C GLU A 151 -18.12 -7.89 -2.92
N LYS A 152 -17.73 -9.15 -3.15
CA LYS A 152 -17.39 -10.08 -2.08
C LYS A 152 -16.21 -9.57 -1.24
N ASP A 153 -15.11 -9.18 -1.88
CA ASP A 153 -13.92 -8.67 -1.17
C ASP A 153 -14.24 -7.39 -0.37
N ALA A 154 -14.96 -6.44 -0.97
CA ALA A 154 -15.36 -5.21 -0.29
C ALA A 154 -16.21 -5.49 0.96
N LEU A 155 -17.20 -6.38 0.86
CA LEU A 155 -18.10 -6.72 1.97
C LEU A 155 -17.40 -7.53 3.06
N GLU A 156 -16.58 -8.54 2.69
CA GLU A 156 -15.84 -9.35 3.67
C GLU A 156 -14.86 -8.49 4.47
N ARG A 157 -14.15 -7.56 3.81
CA ARG A 157 -13.25 -6.63 4.48
C ARG A 157 -13.97 -5.62 5.36
N GLY A 158 -15.02 -4.99 4.82
CA GLY A 158 -15.84 -4.06 5.57
C GLY A 158 -16.40 -4.71 6.83
N PHE A 159 -16.85 -5.96 6.72
CA PHE A 159 -17.38 -6.71 7.86
C PHE A 159 -16.29 -7.04 8.89
N ALA A 160 -15.11 -7.51 8.43
CA ALA A 160 -13.99 -7.77 9.32
C ALA A 160 -13.53 -6.51 10.06
N ALA A 161 -13.52 -5.34 9.40
CA ALA A 161 -13.20 -4.07 10.02
C ALA A 161 -14.29 -3.63 11.02
N TYR A 162 -15.57 -3.78 10.65
CA TYR A 162 -16.71 -3.51 11.53
C TYR A 162 -16.67 -4.34 12.81
N GLN A 163 -16.28 -5.63 12.71
CA GLN A 163 -16.12 -6.51 13.86
C GLN A 163 -14.97 -6.13 14.80
N ARG A 164 -13.97 -5.37 14.32
CA ARG A 164 -12.84 -4.89 15.13
C ARG A 164 -13.13 -3.57 15.84
N LEU A 165 -14.23 -2.89 15.50
CA LEU A 165 -14.67 -1.70 16.21
C LEU A 165 -14.93 -2.02 17.68
N SER A 166 -14.62 -1.06 18.55
CA SER A 166 -15.05 -1.12 19.94
C SER A 166 -16.57 -1.16 20.06
N GLU A 167 -17.09 -1.64 21.19
CA GLU A 167 -18.53 -1.66 21.47
C GLU A 167 -19.13 -0.25 21.35
N GLU A 168 -18.46 0.74 21.94
CA GLU A 168 -18.85 2.16 21.88
C GLU A 168 -18.92 2.70 20.45
N GLU A 169 -17.98 2.34 19.57
CA GLU A 169 -18.00 2.74 18.17
C GLU A 169 -19.07 2.01 17.36
N ARG A 170 -19.31 0.73 17.68
CA ARG A 170 -20.30 -0.10 16.99
C ARG A 170 -21.73 0.34 17.32
N ASP A 171 -21.98 0.77 18.55
CA ASP A 171 -23.27 1.30 19.00
C ASP A 171 -23.68 2.61 18.29
N LEU A 172 -22.74 3.30 17.65
CA LEU A 172 -23.02 4.49 16.82
C LEU A 172 -23.55 4.15 15.42
N LEU A 173 -23.47 2.87 15.03
CA LEU A 173 -23.75 2.40 13.69
C LEU A 173 -24.93 1.41 13.71
N PRO A 174 -25.72 1.31 12.62
CA PRO A 174 -26.63 0.19 12.47
C PRO A 174 -25.84 -1.11 12.26
N ASP A 175 -26.55 -2.24 12.15
CA ASP A 175 -25.93 -3.49 11.73
C ASP A 175 -25.26 -3.33 10.36
N PHE A 176 -24.25 -4.16 10.09
CA PHE A 176 -23.38 -4.00 8.91
C PHE A 176 -24.15 -4.06 7.58
N GLN A 177 -25.21 -4.87 7.48
CA GLN A 177 -25.99 -4.97 6.24
C GLN A 177 -26.76 -3.67 5.98
N THR A 178 -27.43 -3.15 7.01
CA THR A 178 -28.12 -1.87 6.95
C THR A 178 -27.15 -0.72 6.66
N LEU A 179 -25.97 -0.72 7.29
CA LEU A 179 -24.93 0.28 7.06
C LEU A 179 -24.50 0.32 5.58
N CYS A 180 -24.20 -0.85 5.00
CA CYS A 180 -23.81 -0.96 3.60
C CYS A 180 -24.92 -0.50 2.63
N ALA A 181 -26.18 -0.87 2.92
CA ALA A 181 -27.31 -0.46 2.10
C ALA A 181 -27.49 1.07 2.11
N ASP A 182 -27.47 1.68 3.29
CA ASP A 182 -27.60 3.13 3.45
C ASP A 182 -26.47 3.89 2.74
N ILE A 183 -25.22 3.42 2.86
CA ILE A 183 -24.06 4.04 2.21
C ILE A 183 -24.17 3.94 0.68
N ARG A 184 -24.58 2.77 0.15
CA ARG A 184 -24.78 2.60 -1.31
C ARG A 184 -25.86 3.54 -1.84
N GLU A 185 -26.97 3.73 -1.13
CA GLU A 185 -28.00 4.70 -1.51
C GLU A 185 -27.45 6.12 -1.54
N GLU A 186 -26.67 6.51 -0.52
CA GLU A 186 -26.05 7.84 -0.46
C GLU A 186 -25.04 8.06 -1.59
N ILE A 187 -24.26 7.03 -1.96
CA ILE A 187 -23.36 7.06 -3.12
C ILE A 187 -24.14 7.29 -4.42
N LYS A 188 -25.21 6.54 -4.65
CA LYS A 188 -26.04 6.68 -5.85
C LYS A 188 -26.60 8.08 -5.97
N ALA A 189 -27.17 8.61 -4.88
CA ALA A 189 -27.69 9.98 -4.85
C ALA A 189 -26.60 11.03 -5.14
N TYR A 190 -25.39 10.82 -4.59
CA TYR A 190 -24.26 11.74 -4.83
C TYR A 190 -23.81 11.74 -6.30
N ILE A 191 -23.70 10.56 -6.91
CA ILE A 191 -23.34 10.40 -8.33
C ILE A 191 -24.40 11.04 -9.23
N GLU A 192 -25.69 10.82 -8.94
CA GLU A 192 -26.81 11.42 -9.67
C GLU A 192 -26.82 12.96 -9.59
N GLU A 193 -26.53 13.53 -8.41
CA GLU A 193 -26.52 14.98 -8.20
C GLU A 193 -25.35 15.68 -8.90
N ASN A 194 -24.15 15.09 -8.83
CA ASN A 194 -22.92 15.79 -9.21
C ASN A 194 -22.43 15.41 -10.61
N GLY A 195 -22.99 14.36 -11.19
CA GLY A 195 -22.45 13.73 -12.38
C GLY A 195 -21.19 12.93 -12.05
N ARG A 196 -21.05 11.79 -12.72
CA ARG A 196 -20.04 10.79 -12.39
C ARG A 196 -18.60 11.29 -12.48
N GLU A 197 -18.28 12.10 -13.49
CA GLU A 197 -16.91 12.63 -13.67
C GLU A 197 -16.48 13.58 -12.53
N ALA A 198 -17.43 14.25 -11.88
CA ALA A 198 -17.16 15.17 -10.78
C ALA A 198 -17.24 14.50 -9.39
N ALA A 199 -17.85 13.31 -9.29
CA ALA A 199 -18.09 12.59 -8.05
C ALA A 199 -16.89 11.70 -7.64
N THR A 200 -15.66 12.17 -7.77
CA THR A 200 -14.48 11.28 -7.78
C THR A 200 -14.19 10.58 -6.44
N PHE A 201 -14.62 11.11 -5.28
CA PHE A 201 -14.44 10.45 -3.97
C PHE A 201 -15.48 10.90 -2.93
N ILE A 202 -16.54 10.12 -2.69
CA ILE A 202 -17.52 10.40 -1.61
C ILE A 202 -16.89 10.30 -0.22
N CYS A 203 -15.80 9.55 -0.06
CA CYS A 203 -15.06 9.46 1.19
C CYS A 203 -14.44 10.81 1.60
N ASP A 204 -14.19 11.73 0.66
CA ASP A 204 -13.79 13.10 0.98
C ASP A 204 -14.95 13.87 1.63
N ARG A 205 -16.18 13.70 1.13
CA ARG A 205 -17.38 14.25 1.79
C ARG A 205 -17.57 13.66 3.18
N GLN A 206 -17.24 12.39 3.38
CA GLN A 206 -17.24 11.75 4.69
C GLN A 206 -16.24 12.45 5.62
N SER A 207 -15.01 12.70 5.15
CA SER A 207 -14.01 13.47 5.92
C SER A 207 -14.43 14.91 6.22
N GLU A 208 -15.24 15.52 5.35
CA GLU A 208 -15.78 16.87 5.52
C GLU A 208 -17.01 16.95 6.43
N GLY A 209 -17.54 15.84 6.94
CA GLY A 209 -18.74 15.88 7.77
C GLY A 209 -20.06 15.91 6.99
N LYS A 210 -20.03 15.61 5.68
CA LYS A 210 -21.16 15.84 4.74
C LYS A 210 -21.89 14.56 4.31
N THR A 211 -21.69 13.48 5.04
CA THR A 211 -22.37 12.20 4.81
C THR A 211 -23.25 11.79 6.00
N ARG A 212 -24.07 10.75 5.85
CA ARG A 212 -24.96 10.28 6.92
C ARG A 212 -24.20 9.78 8.15
N TYR A 213 -23.07 9.10 7.94
CA TYR A 213 -22.28 8.47 8.99
C TYR A 213 -20.91 9.16 9.13
N GLN A 214 -20.60 9.62 10.34
CA GLN A 214 -19.40 10.44 10.61
C GLN A 214 -18.35 9.78 11.50
N LYS A 215 -18.76 8.86 12.38
CA LYS A 215 -17.86 8.16 13.28
C LYS A 215 -18.19 6.67 13.31
N PRO A 216 -17.18 5.79 13.44
CA PRO A 216 -15.74 6.06 13.47
C PRO A 216 -15.17 6.42 12.08
N GLN A 217 -14.43 7.53 11.98
CA GLN A 217 -14.04 8.13 10.70
C GLN A 217 -13.15 7.21 9.87
N ASN A 218 -12.13 6.58 10.46
CA ASN A 218 -11.19 5.72 9.72
C ASN A 218 -11.91 4.54 9.05
N PHE A 219 -12.77 3.86 9.80
CA PHE A 219 -13.56 2.74 9.27
C PHE A 219 -14.54 3.19 8.19
N LEU A 220 -15.30 4.26 8.46
CA LEU A 220 -16.30 4.75 7.51
C LEU A 220 -15.65 5.26 6.23
N TRP A 221 -14.56 6.02 6.31
CA TRP A 221 -13.85 6.52 5.14
C TRP A 221 -13.48 5.39 4.17
N HIS A 222 -12.93 4.29 4.68
CA HIS A 222 -12.61 3.11 3.88
C HIS A 222 -13.85 2.40 3.35
N LEU A 223 -14.92 2.26 4.15
CA LEU A 223 -16.14 1.61 3.71
C LEU A 223 -16.85 2.39 2.59
N TYR A 224 -16.92 3.72 2.68
CA TYR A 224 -17.43 4.58 1.61
C TYR A 224 -16.60 4.43 0.33
N MET A 225 -15.27 4.40 0.45
CA MET A 225 -14.39 4.24 -0.72
C MET A 225 -14.59 2.86 -1.39
N ASP A 226 -14.62 1.78 -0.62
CA ASP A 226 -14.81 0.42 -1.15
C ASP A 226 -16.19 0.26 -1.82
N LEU A 227 -17.26 0.78 -1.21
CA LEU A 227 -18.61 0.70 -1.77
C LEU A 227 -18.79 1.59 -2.99
N GLN A 228 -18.18 2.78 -3.03
CA GLN A 228 -18.23 3.64 -4.21
C GLN A 228 -17.56 2.99 -5.41
N ARG A 229 -16.41 2.33 -5.22
CA ARG A 229 -15.72 1.62 -6.30
C ARG A 229 -16.59 0.55 -6.96
N LEU A 230 -17.46 -0.11 -6.18
CA LEU A 230 -18.42 -1.07 -6.73
C LEU A 230 -19.46 -0.38 -7.63
N GLU A 231 -20.01 0.73 -7.18
CA GLU A 231 -20.98 1.53 -7.97
C GLU A 231 -20.33 2.14 -9.23
N ASP A 232 -19.06 2.55 -9.12
CA ASP A 232 -18.27 3.01 -10.26
C ASP A 232 -18.07 1.89 -11.30
N PHE A 233 -17.76 0.67 -10.84
CA PHE A 233 -17.69 -0.50 -11.70
C PHE A 233 -19.02 -0.78 -12.40
N GLU A 234 -20.14 -0.79 -11.68
CA GLU A 234 -21.46 -1.11 -12.22
C GLU A 234 -21.90 -0.17 -13.35
N ALA A 235 -21.86 1.15 -13.14
CA ALA A 235 -22.32 2.04 -14.19
C ALA A 235 -21.30 2.22 -15.33
N CYS A 236 -20.01 1.87 -15.15
CA CYS A 236 -19.06 1.86 -16.27
C CYS A 236 -19.33 0.62 -17.14
N SER A 237 -19.66 -0.51 -16.51
CA SER A 237 -20.08 -1.74 -17.19
C SER A 237 -21.33 -1.51 -18.05
N ALA A 238 -22.30 -0.75 -17.54
CA ALA A 238 -23.55 -0.42 -18.24
C ALA A 238 -23.38 0.57 -19.41
N ALA A 239 -22.37 1.45 -19.37
CA ALA A 239 -22.09 2.39 -20.47
C ALA A 239 -21.48 1.71 -21.71
N VAL A 240 -20.86 0.54 -21.52
CA VAL A 240 -20.33 -0.30 -22.59
C VAL A 240 -21.47 -1.12 -23.20
N THR A 241 -22.26 -0.48 -24.06
CA THR A 241 -23.23 -1.15 -24.92
C THR A 241 -22.72 -1.15 -26.37
N ASP A 242 -22.66 -2.33 -26.97
CA ASP A 242 -22.48 -2.55 -28.42
C ASP A 242 -21.09 -2.24 -29.03
N SER A 243 -20.02 -2.73 -28.39
CA SER A 243 -18.71 -2.86 -29.06
C SER A 243 -18.58 -4.24 -29.71
N ALA A 244 -18.78 -4.32 -31.03
CA ALA A 244 -18.60 -5.54 -31.83
C ALA A 244 -17.15 -6.05 -31.91
N LEU A 245 -16.21 -5.47 -31.16
CA LEU A 245 -14.79 -5.82 -31.14
C LEU A 245 -14.28 -5.82 -29.70
N ILE A 246 -14.71 -6.80 -28.89
CA ILE A 246 -14.06 -7.09 -27.62
C ILE A 246 -12.63 -7.58 -27.94
N ALA A 247 -11.63 -6.73 -27.67
CA ALA A 247 -10.24 -7.14 -27.82
C ALA A 247 -9.93 -8.26 -26.81
N PRO A 248 -9.23 -9.33 -27.22
CA PRO A 248 -8.78 -10.36 -26.30
C PRO A 248 -8.01 -9.78 -25.11
N LEU A 249 -8.16 -10.37 -23.92
CA LEU A 249 -7.48 -9.88 -22.72
C LEU A 249 -5.94 -9.88 -22.85
N ASP A 250 -5.40 -10.76 -23.69
CA ASP A 250 -3.98 -10.87 -24.01
C ASP A 250 -3.52 -9.94 -25.14
N ALA A 251 -4.41 -9.09 -25.68
CA ALA A 251 -4.09 -8.20 -26.80
C ALA A 251 -2.86 -7.30 -26.55
N PRO A 252 -2.63 -6.74 -25.34
CA PRO A 252 -1.42 -5.99 -25.04
C PRO A 252 -0.13 -6.81 -25.25
N LEU A 253 -0.19 -8.12 -25.05
CA LEU A 253 0.96 -9.02 -25.26
C LEU A 253 1.32 -9.21 -26.74
N ASN A 254 0.59 -8.60 -27.68
CA ASN A 254 0.98 -8.59 -29.09
C ASN A 254 1.98 -7.46 -29.41
N SER A 255 2.26 -6.55 -28.46
CA SER A 255 3.25 -5.49 -28.64
C SER A 255 4.65 -6.07 -28.87
N GLU A 256 5.51 -5.33 -29.57
CA GLU A 256 6.89 -5.77 -29.81
C GLU A 256 7.65 -6.05 -28.52
N LYS A 257 7.39 -5.26 -27.47
CA LYS A 257 8.02 -5.41 -26.15
C LYS A 257 7.50 -6.64 -25.39
N LEU A 258 6.19 -6.91 -25.46
CA LEU A 258 5.54 -7.93 -24.62
C LEU A 258 5.36 -9.30 -25.30
N ARG A 259 5.49 -9.38 -26.63
CA ARG A 259 5.29 -10.64 -27.39
C ARG A 259 6.14 -11.81 -26.95
N VAL A 260 7.31 -11.55 -26.36
CA VAL A 260 8.18 -12.61 -25.85
C VAL A 260 7.57 -13.31 -24.63
N LEU A 261 6.73 -12.63 -23.86
CA LEU A 261 6.06 -13.18 -22.68
C LEU A 261 4.85 -14.05 -23.06
N LYS A 262 4.23 -13.78 -24.21
CA LYS A 262 2.98 -14.41 -24.65
C LYS A 262 3.01 -15.95 -24.64
N PRO A 263 4.06 -16.65 -25.11
CA PRO A 263 4.13 -18.12 -25.06
C PRO A 263 4.20 -18.71 -23.64
N TYR A 264 4.54 -17.88 -22.64
CA TYR A 264 4.72 -18.27 -21.24
C TYR A 264 3.55 -17.85 -20.35
N LEU A 265 2.51 -17.24 -20.93
CA LEU A 265 1.30 -16.86 -20.24
C LEU A 265 0.58 -18.10 -19.68
N ILE A 266 0.31 -18.08 -18.37
CA ILE A 266 -0.43 -19.11 -17.64
C ILE A 266 -1.91 -18.71 -17.55
N SER A 267 -2.18 -17.48 -17.12
CA SER A 267 -3.54 -16.98 -16.92
C SER A 267 -3.61 -15.46 -17.00
N ILE A 268 -4.80 -14.95 -17.29
CA ILE A 268 -5.13 -13.52 -17.18
C ILE A 268 -6.38 -13.41 -16.32
N THR A 269 -6.29 -12.62 -15.24
CA THR A 269 -7.40 -12.41 -14.31
C THR A 269 -7.73 -10.92 -14.23
N PRO A 270 -8.91 -10.49 -14.72
CA PRO A 270 -9.44 -9.16 -14.45
C PRO A 270 -9.72 -8.99 -12.96
N THR A 271 -9.27 -7.90 -12.35
CA THR A 271 -9.44 -7.64 -10.92
C THR A 271 -9.26 -6.15 -10.59
N CYS A 272 -9.87 -5.66 -9.51
CA CYS A 272 -9.57 -4.35 -8.92
C CYS A 272 -8.63 -4.45 -7.70
N SER A 273 -8.19 -5.66 -7.37
CA SER A 273 -7.29 -5.96 -6.26
C SER A 273 -6.20 -6.92 -6.71
N TRP A 274 -4.95 -6.56 -6.46
CA TRP A 274 -3.81 -7.43 -6.74
C TRP A 274 -2.85 -7.43 -5.55
N HIS A 275 -1.67 -8.02 -5.70
CA HIS A 275 -0.79 -8.43 -4.60
C HIS A 275 -0.30 -7.30 -3.69
N CYS A 276 -0.27 -6.05 -4.16
CA CYS A 276 0.26 -4.92 -3.41
C CYS A 276 -0.73 -3.76 -3.24
N THR A 277 -1.61 -3.52 -4.22
CA THR A 277 -2.52 -2.37 -4.20
C THR A 277 -3.91 -2.72 -4.73
N ARG A 278 -4.79 -1.73 -4.67
CA ARG A 278 -6.17 -1.80 -5.15
C ARG A 278 -6.52 -0.52 -5.88
N GLY A 279 -6.94 -0.64 -7.13
CA GLY A 279 -7.21 0.51 -7.98
C GLY A 279 -8.44 0.30 -8.86
N GLY A 280 -8.40 0.93 -10.03
CA GLY A 280 -9.36 0.66 -11.09
C GLY A 280 -9.28 -0.78 -11.57
N LEU A 281 -10.14 -1.13 -12.54
CA LEU A 281 -10.10 -2.45 -13.14
C LEU A 281 -8.75 -2.66 -13.84
N SER A 282 -8.08 -3.74 -13.47
CA SER A 282 -6.78 -4.15 -13.98
C SER A 282 -6.82 -5.60 -14.44
N LYS A 283 -5.81 -6.03 -15.21
CA LYS A 283 -5.57 -7.41 -15.62
C LYS A 283 -4.28 -7.87 -14.94
N VAL A 284 -4.38 -8.95 -14.19
CA VAL A 284 -3.23 -9.66 -13.63
C VAL A 284 -2.80 -10.72 -14.63
N TYR A 285 -1.61 -10.53 -15.22
CA TYR A 285 -1.00 -11.48 -16.14
C TYR A 285 -0.03 -12.36 -15.36
N ARG A 286 -0.32 -13.66 -15.33
CA ARG A 286 0.57 -14.64 -14.71
C ARG A 286 1.39 -15.36 -15.77
N PHE A 287 2.71 -15.34 -15.62
CA PHE A 287 3.64 -15.96 -16.54
C PHE A 287 4.47 -17.04 -15.84
N ARG A 288 4.87 -18.05 -16.60
CA ARG A 288 5.90 -18.99 -16.15
C ARG A 288 7.25 -18.29 -16.09
N LEU A 289 8.01 -18.51 -15.03
CA LEU A 289 9.36 -17.97 -14.89
C LEU A 289 10.36 -18.94 -15.56
N THR A 290 10.70 -18.67 -16.82
CA THR A 290 11.72 -19.41 -17.59
C THR A 290 12.96 -18.56 -17.84
N GLU A 291 14.00 -19.12 -18.47
CA GLU A 291 15.18 -18.34 -18.85
C GLU A 291 14.83 -17.20 -19.82
N GLU A 292 13.88 -17.39 -20.73
CA GLU A 292 13.44 -16.35 -21.65
C GLU A 292 12.71 -15.21 -20.94
N THR A 293 11.80 -15.50 -20.01
CA THR A 293 11.10 -14.46 -19.26
C THR A 293 12.00 -13.78 -18.24
N LYS A 294 12.97 -14.49 -17.64
CA LYS A 294 14.03 -13.89 -16.81
C LYS A 294 14.87 -12.92 -17.63
N ASN A 295 15.27 -13.30 -18.84
CA ASN A 295 16.04 -12.43 -19.73
C ASN A 295 15.25 -11.19 -20.16
N TRP A 296 13.93 -11.30 -20.28
CA TRP A 296 13.07 -10.14 -20.50
C TRP A 296 13.05 -9.21 -19.30
N LEU A 297 12.84 -9.73 -18.08
CA LEU A 297 12.89 -8.94 -16.85
C LEU A 297 14.25 -8.23 -16.69
N LEU A 298 15.37 -8.91 -16.97
CA LEU A 298 16.73 -8.36 -16.89
C LEU A 298 17.02 -7.18 -17.86
N GLN A 299 16.11 -6.84 -18.78
CA GLN A 299 16.22 -5.63 -19.60
C GLN A 299 15.95 -4.36 -18.78
N TYR A 300 15.21 -4.50 -17.69
CA TYR A 300 14.89 -3.44 -16.74
C TYR A 300 15.96 -3.41 -15.65
N LYS A 301 16.40 -2.20 -15.28
CA LYS A 301 17.37 -2.05 -14.18
C LYS A 301 16.70 -2.40 -12.86
N THR A 302 15.51 -1.86 -12.63
CA THR A 302 14.66 -2.12 -11.47
C THR A 302 13.25 -2.46 -11.94
N ASP A 303 12.49 -3.11 -11.08
CA ASP A 303 11.06 -3.34 -11.27
C ASP A 303 10.25 -2.03 -11.31
N TYR A 304 10.78 -0.93 -10.76
CA TYR A 304 10.21 0.42 -10.91
C TYR A 304 10.34 1.00 -12.32
N ASP A 305 11.17 0.41 -13.19
CA ASP A 305 11.33 0.83 -14.59
C ASP A 305 10.31 0.15 -15.53
N LEU A 306 9.43 -0.69 -14.99
CA LEU A 306 8.34 -1.33 -15.73
C LEU A 306 7.31 -0.27 -16.17
N ASP A 307 6.89 -0.32 -17.44
CA ASP A 307 6.06 0.72 -18.07
C ASP A 307 4.66 0.23 -18.47
N GLU A 308 4.56 -0.70 -19.43
CA GLU A 308 3.29 -1.17 -20.00
C GLU A 308 2.53 -2.11 -19.05
N LEU A 309 3.29 -2.84 -18.24
CA LEU A 309 2.78 -3.71 -17.19
C LEU A 309 3.59 -3.43 -15.94
N GLU A 310 2.92 -3.04 -14.87
CA GLU A 310 3.50 -2.61 -13.61
C GLU A 310 3.37 -3.70 -12.53
N ASP A 311 3.80 -3.39 -11.30
CA ASP A 311 3.62 -4.22 -10.10
C ASP A 311 4.05 -5.69 -10.26
N LEU A 312 5.32 -5.96 -9.98
CA LEU A 312 5.91 -7.29 -10.05
C LEU A 312 5.60 -8.13 -8.81
N ALA A 313 5.26 -9.41 -9.01
CA ALA A 313 5.24 -10.40 -7.94
C ALA A 313 5.82 -11.75 -8.36
N PHE A 314 6.46 -12.47 -7.44
CA PHE A 314 6.94 -13.84 -7.67
C PHE A 314 6.13 -14.86 -6.87
N TYR A 315 5.91 -16.03 -7.47
CA TYR A 315 5.08 -17.10 -6.91
C TYR A 315 5.74 -18.47 -7.01
N LYS A 316 5.35 -19.37 -6.09
CA LYS A 316 5.61 -20.82 -6.14
C LYS A 316 4.30 -21.56 -6.01
N GLY A 317 3.79 -22.15 -7.10
CA GLY A 317 2.38 -22.50 -7.19
C GLY A 317 1.55 -21.28 -6.79
N ASP A 318 0.52 -21.41 -5.96
CA ASP A 318 -0.32 -20.26 -5.59
C ASP A 318 0.19 -19.46 -4.38
N LYS A 319 1.42 -19.72 -3.93
CA LYS A 319 2.02 -19.01 -2.79
C LYS A 319 2.83 -17.81 -3.26
N LEU A 320 2.48 -16.62 -2.77
CA LEU A 320 3.21 -15.38 -2.99
C LEU A 320 4.57 -15.42 -2.26
N LEU A 321 5.65 -15.11 -2.96
CA LEU A 321 7.02 -15.03 -2.42
C LEU A 321 7.52 -13.60 -2.32
N PHE A 322 7.12 -12.78 -3.28
CA PHE A 322 7.60 -11.41 -3.45
C PHE A 322 6.49 -10.57 -4.03
N SER A 323 6.42 -9.33 -3.59
CA SER A 323 5.52 -8.31 -4.10
C SER A 323 6.26 -6.99 -4.19
N SER A 324 6.09 -6.30 -5.30
CA SER A 324 6.47 -4.92 -5.50
C SER A 324 5.25 -4.08 -5.85
N CYS A 325 5.14 -2.93 -5.18
CA CYS A 325 4.31 -1.84 -5.66
C CYS A 325 5.20 -0.81 -6.34
N THR A 326 5.10 -0.74 -7.65
CA THR A 326 5.90 0.17 -8.46
C THR A 326 5.53 1.63 -8.25
N HIS A 327 4.25 1.91 -7.97
CA HIS A 327 3.77 3.26 -7.68
C HIS A 327 4.24 3.79 -6.33
N GLU A 328 4.14 2.97 -5.27
CA GLU A 328 4.49 3.37 -3.91
C GLU A 328 5.98 3.16 -3.60
N GLY A 329 6.71 2.44 -4.44
CA GLY A 329 8.16 2.31 -4.33
C GLY A 329 8.62 1.40 -3.20
N PHE A 330 7.90 0.31 -2.92
CA PHE A 330 8.25 -0.63 -1.86
C PHE A 330 8.24 -2.09 -2.32
N HIS A 331 9.05 -2.91 -1.63
CA HIS A 331 9.03 -4.35 -1.75
C HIS A 331 8.43 -5.02 -0.52
N SER A 332 7.98 -6.26 -0.67
CA SER A 332 7.52 -7.11 0.44
C SER A 332 7.98 -8.54 0.21
N ASP A 333 8.71 -9.08 1.17
CA ASP A 333 9.21 -10.45 1.14
C ASP A 333 8.30 -11.39 1.94
N TYR A 334 7.71 -12.35 1.24
CA TYR A 334 6.83 -13.39 1.81
C TYR A 334 7.49 -14.77 1.82
N SER A 335 8.76 -14.86 1.44
CA SER A 335 9.48 -16.15 1.38
C SER A 335 9.82 -16.74 2.75
N LYS A 336 9.94 -15.88 3.79
CA LYS A 336 10.22 -16.30 5.16
C LYS A 336 9.00 -17.06 5.72
N GLY A 337 9.09 -18.38 5.81
CA GLY A 337 8.01 -19.27 6.28
C GLY A 337 7.59 -20.37 5.29
N LEU A 338 8.25 -20.44 4.13
CA LEU A 338 8.00 -21.48 3.11
C LEU A 338 9.10 -22.55 3.03
N GLU A 339 10.02 -22.55 4.00
CA GLU A 339 11.10 -23.54 4.15
C GLU A 339 10.67 -24.82 4.91
N GLU A 340 9.37 -24.99 5.17
CA GLU A 340 8.75 -26.24 5.65
C GLU A 340 8.03 -26.96 4.51
#